data_AF-A0A931H6X1-F1
#
_entry.id   AF-A0A931H6X1-F1
#
_cell.length_a   1.000
_cell.length_b   1.000
_cell.length_c   1.000
_cell.angle_alpha   90.00
_cell.angle_beta   90.00
_cell.angle_gamma   90.00
#
_symmetry.space_group_name_H-M   'P 1'
#
loop_
_entity.id
_entity.type
_entity.pdbx_description
1 polymer ?
#
loop_
_entity_poly.entity_id
_entity_poly.type
_entity_poly.pdbx_seq_one_letter_code
_entity_poly.pdbx_strand_id
1 'polypeptide(L)'
;MTTMTTTTPISRLLPRGARAANLFAMAALAFALAGCASFNQNPRDPLEPMNREVTKFNEGVDSILLKPAATVYKKAVPAMVRTGVSNFFGNLGDAWSFVNSALQFKFQNAAENFMRLNVNTFFGLGGILDVASEFNIERHREDFGQTLGRWGVPAGPYIVLPLLGPSTLRDTLALPIDRKADPVHQVDPASARNSLYVLHAVDVRSNLLRVGSVIDEAALDKYSFTREAHLQRRRAEIFESKESDGEEPKADGTAATPNAPPPAAPAASQPASAPAR
;
A
#
# COMPACT_ATOMS: atom_id res chain seq x y z
N MET A 1 -69.95 0.94 41.65
CA MET A 1 -69.54 -0.01 40.59
C MET A 1 -69.25 0.81 39.35
N THR A 2 -67.99 1.14 39.09
CA THR A 2 -67.58 1.94 37.93
C THR A 2 -66.29 1.33 37.41
N THR A 3 -66.35 0.69 36.25
CA THR A 3 -65.23 -0.03 35.63
C THR A 3 -64.30 0.94 34.92
N MET A 4 -63.06 1.07 35.40
CA MET A 4 -61.97 1.74 34.68
C MET A 4 -61.28 0.75 33.74
N THR A 5 -61.50 0.90 32.44
CA THR A 5 -60.71 0.24 31.39
C THR A 5 -59.39 0.98 31.21
N THR A 6 -58.29 0.29 31.48
CA THR A 6 -56.93 0.78 31.28
C THR A 6 -56.48 0.43 29.86
N THR A 7 -56.15 1.45 29.05
CA THR A 7 -55.57 1.27 27.71
C THR A 7 -54.23 1.99 27.68
N THR A 8 -53.12 1.28 27.48
CA THR A 8 -51.80 1.84 27.08
C THR A 8 -50.82 0.73 26.70
N PRO A 9 -49.77 0.99 25.91
CA PRO A 9 -49.75 0.68 24.49
C PRO A 9 -48.74 -0.41 24.10
N ILE A 10 -49.01 -1.10 22.99
CA ILE A 10 -48.11 -2.07 22.37
C ILE A 10 -46.90 -1.32 21.79
N SER A 11 -45.78 -1.35 22.50
CA SER A 11 -44.48 -0.95 21.96
C SER A 11 -44.01 -2.01 20.96
N ARG A 12 -44.09 -1.71 19.66
CA ARG A 12 -43.49 -2.55 18.62
C ARG A 12 -41.96 -2.47 18.73
N LEU A 13 -41.35 -3.42 19.45
CA LEU A 13 -39.92 -3.69 19.34
C LEU A 13 -39.65 -4.26 17.94
N LEU A 14 -39.18 -3.41 17.02
CA LEU A 14 -38.59 -3.87 15.78
C LEU A 14 -37.37 -4.76 16.09
N PRO A 15 -37.24 -5.94 15.47
CA PRO A 15 -36.14 -6.85 15.72
C PRO A 15 -34.81 -6.18 15.37
N ARG A 16 -33.77 -6.39 16.20
CA ARG A 16 -32.43 -5.77 16.06
C ARG A 16 -31.82 -5.94 14.65
N GLY A 17 -32.16 -7.03 13.94
CA GLY A 17 -31.75 -7.26 12.55
C GLY A 17 -32.34 -6.29 11.53
N ALA A 18 -33.58 -5.81 11.73
CA ALA A 18 -34.21 -4.85 10.83
C ALA A 18 -33.56 -3.45 10.94
N ARG A 19 -33.01 -3.11 12.12
CA ARG A 19 -32.26 -1.87 12.30
C ARG A 19 -30.90 -1.91 11.59
N ALA A 20 -30.20 -3.04 11.65
CA ALA A 20 -28.93 -3.23 10.93
C ALA A 20 -29.13 -3.22 9.40
N ALA A 21 -30.17 -3.91 8.90
CA ALA A 21 -30.51 -3.90 7.47
C ALA A 21 -30.90 -2.50 6.97
N ASN A 22 -31.68 -1.74 7.75
CA ASN A 22 -32.02 -0.36 7.40
C ASN A 22 -30.81 0.59 7.44
N LEU A 23 -29.85 0.38 8.35
CA LEU A 23 -28.61 1.15 8.38
C LEU A 23 -27.72 0.84 7.17
N PHE A 24 -27.61 -0.43 6.77
CA PHE A 24 -26.91 -0.83 5.54
C PHE A 24 -27.60 -0.28 4.29
N ALA A 25 -28.93 -0.32 4.22
CA ALA A 25 -29.69 0.23 3.10
C ALA A 25 -29.55 1.76 3.02
N MET A 26 -29.56 2.46 4.15
CA MET A 26 -29.33 3.91 4.21
C MET A 26 -27.89 4.27 3.85
N ALA A 27 -26.90 3.48 4.26
CA ALA A 27 -25.50 3.69 3.88
C ALA A 27 -25.28 3.42 2.38
N ALA A 28 -25.88 2.36 1.83
CA ALA A 28 -25.84 2.06 0.40
C ALA A 28 -26.55 3.13 -0.43
N LEU A 29 -27.70 3.64 0.04
CA LEU A 29 -28.44 4.72 -0.60
C LEU A 29 -27.67 6.05 -0.52
N ALA A 30 -27.02 6.35 0.61
CA ALA A 30 -26.13 7.51 0.74
C ALA A 30 -24.92 7.41 -0.20
N PHE A 31 -24.33 6.21 -0.35
CA PHE A 31 -23.28 5.95 -1.34
C PHE A 31 -23.78 6.14 -2.78
N ALA A 32 -24.98 5.65 -3.10
CA ALA A 32 -25.60 5.82 -4.41
C ALA A 32 -25.92 7.29 -4.74
N LEU A 33 -26.40 8.05 -3.75
CA LEU A 33 -26.73 9.48 -3.89
C LEU A 33 -25.48 10.37 -3.99
N ALA A 34 -24.38 10.01 -3.31
CA ALA A 34 -23.11 10.72 -3.43
C ALA A 34 -22.49 10.59 -4.84
N GLY A 35 -22.80 9.51 -5.57
CA GLY A 35 -22.32 9.29 -6.94
C GLY A 35 -22.86 10.29 -7.98
N CYS A 36 -24.02 10.92 -7.73
CA CYS A 36 -24.66 11.80 -8.72
C CYS A 36 -24.25 13.28 -8.63
N ALA A 37 -23.51 13.70 -7.58
CA ALA A 37 -23.24 15.11 -7.31
C ALA A 37 -21.91 15.66 -7.87
N SER A 38 -21.06 14.84 -8.49
CA SER A 38 -19.74 15.28 -8.95
C SER A 38 -19.61 15.32 -10.47
N PHE A 39 -20.18 16.35 -11.10
CA PHE A 39 -20.01 16.63 -12.53
C PHE A 39 -18.99 17.77 -12.76
N ASN A 40 -17.76 17.57 -12.30
CA ASN A 40 -16.56 18.26 -12.80
C ASN A 40 -15.30 17.49 -12.35
N GLN A 41 -15.21 16.23 -12.78
CA GLN A 41 -14.18 15.30 -12.35
C GLN A 41 -13.05 15.30 -13.38
N ASN A 42 -11.81 15.43 -12.93
CA ASN A 42 -10.64 15.12 -13.74
C ASN A 42 -10.84 13.71 -14.32
N PRO A 43 -10.91 13.50 -15.65
CA PRO A 43 -11.19 12.18 -16.22
C PRO A 43 -10.20 11.11 -15.76
N ARG A 44 -8.98 11.51 -15.38
CA ARG A 44 -7.93 10.63 -14.88
C ARG A 44 -8.05 10.30 -13.38
N ASP A 45 -8.80 11.09 -12.62
CA ASP A 45 -9.02 10.89 -11.18
C ASP A 45 -10.46 11.29 -10.79
N PRO A 46 -11.46 10.43 -11.06
CA PRO A 46 -12.86 10.71 -10.80
C PRO A 46 -13.25 10.76 -9.32
N LEU A 47 -12.29 10.59 -8.41
CA LEU A 47 -12.51 10.61 -6.97
C LEU A 47 -11.59 11.64 -6.30
N GLU A 48 -11.01 12.56 -7.08
CA GLU A 48 -10.02 13.53 -6.60
C GLU A 48 -10.47 14.31 -5.35
N PRO A 49 -11.70 14.86 -5.26
CA PRO A 49 -12.13 15.58 -4.06
C PRO A 49 -12.10 14.71 -2.80
N MET A 50 -12.63 13.49 -2.88
CA MET A 50 -12.64 12.53 -1.78
C MET A 50 -11.21 12.10 -1.41
N ASN A 51 -10.40 11.78 -2.42
CA ASN A 51 -9.04 11.32 -2.26
C ASN A 51 -8.16 12.37 -1.59
N ARG A 52 -8.33 13.65 -1.93
CA ARG A 52 -7.63 14.77 -1.27
C ARG A 52 -8.02 14.91 0.20
N GLU A 53 -9.29 14.76 0.55
CA GLU A 53 -9.73 14.82 1.95
C GLU A 53 -9.19 13.63 2.78
N VAL A 54 -9.23 12.41 2.23
CA VAL A 54 -8.62 11.24 2.89
C VAL A 54 -7.10 11.40 3.00
N THR A 55 -6.46 12.04 2.01
CA THR A 55 -5.02 12.35 2.07
C THR A 55 -4.72 13.29 3.24
N LYS A 56 -5.48 14.37 3.41
CA LYS A 56 -5.33 15.28 4.57
C LYS A 56 -5.53 14.54 5.89
N PHE A 57 -6.52 13.67 5.98
CA PHE A 57 -6.73 12.82 7.16
C PHE A 57 -5.50 11.95 7.45
N ASN A 58 -4.97 11.24 6.44
CA ASN A 58 -3.79 10.39 6.58
C ASN A 58 -2.55 11.19 7.00
N GLU A 59 -2.37 12.39 6.45
CA GLU A 59 -1.27 13.30 6.83
C GLU A 59 -1.41 13.83 8.26
N GLY A 60 -2.63 14.13 8.69
CA GLY A 60 -2.91 14.46 10.09
C GLY A 60 -2.55 13.33 11.04
N VAL A 61 -2.94 12.10 10.71
CA VAL A 61 -2.58 10.91 11.51
C VAL A 61 -1.07 10.67 11.48
N ASP A 62 -0.41 10.78 10.33
CA ASP A 62 1.04 10.58 10.21
C ASP A 62 1.82 11.60 11.03
N SER A 63 1.48 12.88 10.92
CA SER A 63 2.17 13.96 11.63
C SER A 63 2.02 13.87 13.15
N ILE A 64 0.87 13.41 13.65
CA ILE A 64 0.58 13.32 15.08
C ILE A 64 1.10 12.00 15.68
N LEU A 65 0.99 10.88 14.96
CA LEU A 65 1.25 9.54 15.52
C LEU A 65 2.45 8.84 14.87
N LEU A 66 2.40 8.60 13.55
CA LEU A 66 3.36 7.70 12.90
C LEU A 66 4.75 8.32 12.75
N LYS A 67 4.87 9.57 12.31
CA LYS A 67 6.15 10.27 12.12
C LYS A 67 6.90 10.47 13.43
N PRO A 68 6.26 10.90 14.55
CA PRO A 68 6.91 10.92 15.86
C PRO A 68 7.36 9.53 16.32
N ALA A 69 6.49 8.52 16.25
CA ALA A 69 6.81 7.15 16.64
C ALA A 69 7.99 6.58 15.84
N ALA A 70 7.98 6.75 14.52
CA ALA A 70 9.07 6.36 13.61
C ALA A 70 10.38 7.08 13.91
N THR A 71 10.32 8.37 14.28
CA THR A 71 11.51 9.15 14.67
C THR A 71 12.10 8.63 15.97
N VAL A 72 11.27 8.33 16.97
CA VAL A 72 11.72 7.72 18.24
C VAL A 72 12.31 6.35 17.98
N TYR A 73 11.63 5.50 17.20
CA TYR A 73 12.11 4.17 16.81
C TYR A 73 13.49 4.24 16.15
N LYS A 74 13.67 5.14 15.18
CA LYS A 74 14.95 5.34 14.49
C LYS A 74 16.08 5.80 15.42
N LYS A 75 15.77 6.60 16.45
CA LYS A 75 16.74 7.11 17.43
C LYS A 75 17.07 6.08 18.52
N ALA A 76 16.08 5.35 19.00
CA ALA A 76 16.21 4.43 20.12
C ALA A 76 16.75 3.06 19.71
N VAL A 77 16.45 2.61 18.49
CA VAL A 77 16.81 1.25 18.02
C VAL A 77 18.01 1.31 17.07
N PRO A 78 19.10 0.58 17.36
CA PRO A 78 20.28 0.52 16.50
C PRO A 78 19.95 0.06 15.09
N ALA A 79 20.71 0.55 14.10
CA ALA A 79 20.47 0.27 12.69
C ALA A 79 20.39 -1.24 12.38
N MET A 80 21.29 -2.04 12.96
CA MET A 80 21.31 -3.49 12.77
C MET A 80 20.01 -4.17 13.21
N VAL A 81 19.44 -3.74 14.35
CA VAL A 81 18.17 -4.30 14.85
C VAL A 81 17.01 -3.88 13.95
N ARG A 82 16.98 -2.62 13.50
CA ARG A 82 15.94 -2.14 12.57
C ARG A 82 15.99 -2.90 11.24
N THR A 83 17.18 -3.09 10.68
CA THR A 83 17.39 -3.92 9.49
C THR A 83 16.88 -5.35 9.72
N GLY A 84 17.15 -5.95 10.88
CA GLY A 84 16.61 -7.27 11.21
C GLY A 84 15.08 -7.32 11.25
N VAL A 85 14.42 -6.28 11.76
CA VAL A 85 12.95 -6.15 11.75
C VAL A 85 12.43 -6.01 10.32
N SER A 86 13.04 -5.14 9.51
CA SER A 86 12.68 -4.97 8.10
C SER A 86 12.86 -6.26 7.30
N ASN A 87 13.93 -7.02 7.55
CA ASN A 87 14.19 -8.31 6.92
C ASN A 87 13.17 -9.36 7.34
N PHE A 88 12.81 -9.41 8.62
CA PHE A 88 11.82 -10.36 9.14
C PHE A 88 10.47 -10.18 8.44
N PHE A 89 9.91 -8.96 8.41
CA PHE A 89 8.68 -8.68 7.67
C PHE A 89 8.86 -8.86 6.17
N GLY A 90 10.06 -8.56 5.67
CA GLY A 90 10.46 -8.83 4.31
C GLY A 90 10.31 -10.31 3.93
N ASN A 91 10.85 -11.21 4.75
CA ASN A 91 10.82 -12.66 4.55
C ASN A 91 9.39 -13.21 4.58
N LEU A 92 8.53 -12.70 5.46
CA LEU A 92 7.11 -13.04 5.46
C LEU A 92 6.43 -12.62 4.15
N GLY A 93 6.77 -11.45 3.63
CA GLY A 93 6.28 -10.96 2.34
C GLY A 93 6.79 -11.77 1.14
N ASP A 94 8.00 -12.33 1.22
CA ASP A 94 8.59 -13.15 0.15
C ASP A 94 7.76 -14.45 -0.05
N ALA A 95 7.16 -15.00 1.00
CA ALA A 95 6.25 -16.15 0.89
C ALA A 95 5.00 -15.84 0.06
N TRP A 96 4.35 -14.70 0.31
CA TRP A 96 3.19 -14.29 -0.49
C TRP A 96 3.57 -13.86 -1.91
N SER A 97 4.76 -13.28 -2.06
CA SER A 97 5.29 -12.89 -3.35
C SER A 97 5.62 -14.11 -4.22
N PHE A 98 6.12 -15.20 -3.63
CA PHE A 98 6.29 -16.50 -4.33
C PHE A 98 4.97 -16.99 -4.93
N VAL A 99 3.89 -17.00 -4.13
CA VAL A 99 2.57 -17.44 -4.58
C VAL A 99 2.07 -16.57 -5.74
N ASN A 100 2.13 -15.25 -5.60
CA ASN A 100 1.68 -14.33 -6.66
C ASN A 100 2.55 -14.42 -7.91
N SER A 101 3.87 -14.54 -7.78
CA SER A 101 4.77 -14.74 -8.92
C SER A 101 4.39 -16.00 -9.71
N ALA A 102 4.10 -17.10 -9.00
CA ALA A 102 3.65 -18.35 -9.61
C ALA A 102 2.29 -18.17 -10.32
N LEU A 103 1.33 -17.49 -9.68
CA LEU A 103 0.02 -17.18 -10.28
C LEU A 103 0.12 -16.24 -11.49
N GLN A 104 1.16 -15.42 -11.57
CA GLN A 104 1.44 -14.53 -12.70
C GLN A 104 2.25 -15.18 -13.83
N PHE A 105 2.65 -16.46 -13.66
CA PHE A 105 3.60 -17.18 -14.52
C PHE A 105 4.98 -16.52 -14.63
N LYS A 106 5.41 -15.79 -13.60
CA LYS A 106 6.77 -15.25 -13.48
C LYS A 106 7.65 -16.28 -12.74
N PHE A 107 8.01 -17.36 -13.43
CA PHE A 107 8.68 -18.51 -12.80
C PHE A 107 10.05 -18.17 -12.18
N GLN A 108 10.81 -17.27 -12.79
CA GLN A 108 12.08 -16.79 -12.23
C GLN A 108 11.85 -16.06 -10.90
N ASN A 109 10.98 -15.04 -10.89
CA ASN A 109 10.63 -14.30 -9.68
C ASN A 109 10.09 -15.23 -8.58
N ALA A 110 9.30 -16.25 -8.95
CA ALA A 110 8.80 -17.25 -8.02
C ALA A 110 9.95 -18.07 -7.41
N ALA A 111 10.87 -18.59 -8.24
CA ALA A 111 12.02 -19.35 -7.78
C ALA A 111 12.93 -18.51 -6.87
N GLU A 112 13.20 -17.25 -7.23
CA GLU A 112 14.04 -16.35 -6.43
C GLU A 112 13.38 -16.04 -5.08
N ASN A 113 12.11 -15.65 -5.04
CA ASN A 113 11.38 -15.44 -3.78
C ASN A 113 11.31 -16.70 -2.91
N PHE A 114 11.11 -17.88 -3.53
CA PHE A 114 11.14 -19.15 -2.83
C PHE A 114 12.52 -19.42 -2.21
N MET A 115 13.60 -19.20 -2.96
CA MET A 115 14.96 -19.38 -2.46
C MET A 115 15.27 -18.38 -1.35
N ARG A 116 14.87 -17.11 -1.49
CA ARG A 116 15.01 -16.10 -0.44
C ARG A 116 14.32 -16.54 0.85
N LEU A 117 13.06 -16.96 0.77
CA LEU A 117 12.30 -17.45 1.91
C LEU A 117 13.03 -18.59 2.62
N ASN A 118 13.49 -19.61 1.89
CA ASN A 118 14.16 -20.76 2.48
C ASN A 118 15.51 -20.38 3.09
N VAL A 119 16.36 -19.69 2.33
CA VAL A 119 17.70 -19.30 2.79
C VAL A 119 17.63 -18.41 4.02
N ASN A 120 16.80 -17.38 4.00
CA ASN A 120 16.65 -16.46 5.12
C ASN A 120 15.98 -17.11 6.33
N THR A 121 15.07 -18.07 6.11
CA THR A 121 14.45 -18.80 7.23
C THR A 121 15.44 -19.75 7.90
N PHE A 122 16.15 -20.58 7.13
CA PHE A 122 17.04 -21.61 7.69
C PHE A 122 18.41 -21.09 8.10
N PHE A 123 19.03 -20.24 7.28
CA PHE A 123 20.37 -19.71 7.53
C PHE A 123 20.34 -18.27 8.08
N GLY A 124 19.23 -17.57 7.90
CA GLY A 124 19.05 -16.19 8.33
C GLY A 124 18.30 -16.01 9.66
N LEU A 125 18.28 -17.02 10.53
CA LEU A 125 17.60 -16.99 11.84
C LEU A 125 16.11 -16.63 11.73
N GLY A 126 15.37 -17.32 10.85
CA GLY A 126 13.93 -17.08 10.68
C GLY A 126 13.60 -15.80 9.89
N GLY A 127 14.55 -15.28 9.12
CA GLY A 127 14.38 -14.08 8.29
C GLY A 127 14.95 -12.79 8.87
N ILE A 128 15.61 -12.84 10.04
CA ILE A 128 16.23 -11.65 10.65
C ILE A 128 17.48 -11.23 9.86
N LEU A 129 18.27 -12.20 9.40
CA LEU A 129 19.44 -11.95 8.55
C LEU A 129 19.07 -12.24 7.09
N ASP A 130 19.37 -11.31 6.20
CA ASP A 130 19.12 -11.44 4.76
C ASP A 130 20.30 -12.08 4.05
N VAL A 131 20.51 -13.37 4.31
CA VAL A 131 21.60 -14.17 3.72
C VAL A 131 21.41 -14.36 2.22
N ALA A 132 20.16 -14.37 1.74
CA ALA A 132 19.85 -14.52 0.33
C ALA A 132 20.37 -13.36 -0.52
N SER A 133 20.36 -12.14 0.01
CA SER A 133 20.94 -10.97 -0.68
C SER A 133 22.45 -11.07 -0.83
N GLU A 134 23.17 -11.70 0.11
CA GLU A 134 24.62 -11.97 -0.04
C GLU A 134 24.92 -12.94 -1.19
N PHE A 135 23.94 -13.78 -1.56
CA PHE A 135 24.02 -14.65 -2.73
C PHE A 135 23.48 -14.00 -4.01
N ASN A 136 23.20 -12.68 -4.00
CA ASN A 136 22.62 -11.93 -5.13
C ASN A 136 21.29 -12.50 -5.63
N ILE A 137 20.47 -13.05 -4.72
CA ILE A 137 19.12 -13.49 -5.06
C ILE A 137 18.19 -12.28 -4.99
N GLU A 138 17.72 -11.80 -6.14
CA GLU A 138 16.90 -10.59 -6.23
C GLU A 138 15.52 -10.79 -5.58
N ARG A 139 14.94 -9.69 -5.10
CA ARG A 139 13.69 -9.72 -4.34
C ARG A 139 12.55 -9.12 -5.14
N HIS A 140 11.55 -9.94 -5.46
CA HIS A 140 10.40 -9.52 -6.23
C HIS A 140 9.17 -9.39 -5.33
N ARG A 141 8.75 -8.16 -5.01
CA ARG A 141 7.54 -7.95 -4.20
C ARG A 141 6.30 -8.08 -5.06
N GLU A 142 5.50 -9.12 -4.82
CA GLU A 142 4.28 -9.40 -5.57
C GLU A 142 3.05 -9.50 -4.64
N ASP A 143 1.93 -8.93 -5.06
CA ASP A 143 0.63 -8.90 -4.38
C ASP A 143 -0.52 -9.37 -5.28
N PHE A 144 -1.68 -9.64 -4.69
CA PHE A 144 -2.82 -10.14 -5.45
C PHE A 144 -3.40 -9.10 -6.43
N GLY A 145 -3.25 -7.82 -6.14
CA GLY A 145 -3.62 -6.73 -7.04
C GLY A 145 -2.83 -6.77 -8.35
N GLN A 146 -1.52 -7.00 -8.27
CA GLN A 146 -0.67 -7.21 -9.45
C GLN A 146 -1.08 -8.46 -10.20
N THR A 147 -1.36 -9.56 -9.48
CA THR A 147 -1.87 -10.80 -10.09
C THR A 147 -3.12 -10.51 -10.92
N LEU A 148 -4.14 -9.89 -10.33
CA LEU A 148 -5.35 -9.49 -11.07
C LEU A 148 -5.02 -8.61 -12.29
N GLY A 149 -4.07 -7.68 -12.15
CA GLY A 149 -3.59 -6.84 -13.25
C GLY A 149 -2.96 -7.64 -14.39
N ARG A 150 -2.13 -8.63 -14.09
CA ARG A 150 -1.51 -9.55 -15.06
C ARG A 150 -2.58 -10.34 -15.82
N TRP A 151 -3.66 -10.70 -15.16
CA TRP A 151 -4.81 -11.41 -15.74
C TRP A 151 -5.82 -10.48 -16.44
N GLY A 152 -5.47 -9.21 -16.66
CA GLY A 152 -6.26 -8.28 -17.47
C GLY A 152 -7.33 -7.52 -16.70
N VAL A 153 -7.40 -7.63 -15.36
CA VAL A 153 -8.31 -6.80 -14.57
C VAL A 153 -7.78 -5.36 -14.56
N PRO A 154 -8.54 -4.37 -15.08
CA PRO A 154 -8.09 -2.99 -15.13
C PRO A 154 -7.96 -2.44 -13.70
N ALA A 155 -7.03 -1.50 -13.50
CA ALA A 155 -6.83 -0.86 -12.21
C ALA A 155 -8.11 -0.18 -11.68
N GLY A 156 -8.92 0.40 -12.59
CA GLY A 156 -10.05 1.25 -12.23
C GLY A 156 -9.60 2.62 -11.72
N PRO A 157 -10.51 3.39 -11.11
CA PRO A 157 -10.18 4.72 -10.58
C PRO A 157 -9.13 4.62 -9.46
N TYR A 158 -8.34 5.69 -9.34
CA TYR A 158 -7.44 5.89 -8.20
C TYR A 158 -8.25 6.20 -6.93
N ILE A 159 -7.87 5.58 -5.82
CA ILE A 159 -8.52 5.75 -4.52
C ILE A 159 -7.45 5.89 -3.45
N VAL A 160 -7.61 6.86 -2.55
CA VAL A 160 -6.81 6.94 -1.33
C VAL A 160 -7.60 6.32 -0.18
N LEU A 161 -7.01 5.32 0.46
CA LEU A 161 -7.59 4.63 1.58
C LEU A 161 -7.18 5.28 2.91
N PRO A 162 -8.09 5.39 3.89
CA PRO A 162 -7.73 5.84 5.23
C PRO A 162 -6.66 4.92 5.82
N LEU A 163 -5.61 5.52 6.40
CA LEU A 163 -4.43 4.90 7.00
C LEU A 163 -3.51 4.11 6.04
N LEU A 164 -4.06 3.48 5.00
CA LEU A 164 -3.31 2.64 4.07
C LEU A 164 -2.68 3.42 2.91
N GLY A 165 -3.28 4.55 2.53
CA GLY A 165 -2.73 5.46 1.52
C GLY A 165 -3.16 5.16 0.08
N PRO A 166 -2.33 5.50 -0.92
CA PRO A 166 -2.63 5.35 -2.35
C PRO A 166 -2.98 3.93 -2.77
N SER A 167 -4.03 3.77 -3.57
CA SER A 167 -4.48 2.49 -4.13
C SER A 167 -5.25 2.70 -5.45
N THR A 168 -5.67 1.61 -6.07
CA THR A 168 -6.61 1.58 -7.19
C THR A 168 -7.85 0.78 -6.78
N LEU A 169 -8.95 0.88 -7.53
CA LEU A 169 -10.15 0.08 -7.24
C LEU A 169 -9.83 -1.42 -7.21
N ARG A 170 -9.08 -1.91 -8.20
CA ARG A 170 -8.62 -3.31 -8.25
C ARG A 170 -7.79 -3.68 -7.03
N ASP A 171 -6.76 -2.89 -6.74
CA ASP A 171 -5.84 -3.20 -5.64
C ASP A 171 -6.57 -3.14 -4.29
N THR A 172 -7.53 -2.23 -4.12
CA THR A 172 -8.38 -2.13 -2.93
C THR A 172 -9.24 -3.39 -2.73
N LEU A 173 -9.80 -3.93 -3.81
CA LEU A 173 -10.57 -5.17 -3.76
C LEU A 173 -9.70 -6.41 -3.54
N ALA A 174 -8.40 -6.33 -3.84
CA ALA A 174 -7.43 -7.40 -3.58
C ALA A 174 -6.99 -7.47 -2.10
N LEU A 175 -6.98 -6.33 -1.39
CA LEU A 175 -6.49 -6.23 -0.01
C LEU A 175 -7.02 -7.29 0.97
N PRO A 176 -8.30 -7.70 0.96
CA PRO A 176 -8.78 -8.73 1.88
C PRO A 176 -8.10 -10.09 1.68
N ILE A 177 -7.68 -10.41 0.45
CA ILE A 177 -6.96 -11.64 0.11
C ILE A 177 -5.53 -11.51 0.59
N ASP A 178 -4.84 -10.41 0.28
CA ASP A 178 -3.49 -10.13 0.76
C ASP A 178 -3.42 -10.19 2.30
N ARG A 179 -4.42 -9.60 2.98
CA ARG A 179 -4.48 -9.59 4.44
C ARG A 179 -4.72 -10.97 5.05
N LYS A 180 -5.49 -11.84 4.38
CA LYS A 180 -5.71 -13.22 4.85
C LYS A 180 -4.47 -14.09 4.65
N ALA A 181 -3.70 -13.80 3.60
CA ALA A 181 -2.47 -14.52 3.30
C ALA A 181 -1.27 -14.09 4.15
N ASP A 182 -1.31 -12.89 4.72
CA ASP A 182 -0.28 -12.38 5.63
C ASP A 182 -0.14 -13.28 6.88
N PRO A 183 1.03 -13.90 7.13
CA PRO A 183 1.27 -14.72 8.32
C PRO A 183 1.04 -13.97 9.63
N VAL A 184 1.23 -12.65 9.67
CA VAL A 184 0.94 -11.83 10.87
C VAL A 184 -0.55 -11.90 11.24
N HIS A 185 -1.44 -12.08 10.26
CA HIS A 185 -2.87 -12.19 10.51
C HIS A 185 -3.25 -13.41 11.35
N GLN A 186 -2.45 -14.48 11.24
CA GLN A 186 -2.65 -15.77 11.94
C GLN A 186 -2.12 -15.76 13.38
N VAL A 187 -1.44 -14.68 13.81
CA VAL A 187 -0.86 -14.60 15.16
C VAL A 187 -1.95 -14.37 16.19
N ASP A 188 -1.93 -15.19 17.25
CA ASP A 188 -2.75 -15.02 18.44
C ASP A 188 -1.86 -14.92 19.70
N PRO A 189 -2.28 -14.14 20.72
CA PRO A 189 -3.53 -13.38 20.81
C PRO A 189 -3.54 -12.12 19.93
N ALA A 190 -4.73 -11.54 19.74
CA ALA A 190 -4.93 -10.32 18.96
C ALA A 190 -4.05 -9.13 19.39
N SER A 191 -3.67 -9.06 20.67
CA SER A 191 -2.73 -8.04 21.17
C SER A 191 -1.35 -8.17 20.52
N ALA A 192 -0.80 -9.38 20.44
CA ALA A 192 0.50 -9.65 19.81
C ALA A 192 0.47 -9.33 18.31
N ARG A 193 -0.58 -9.75 17.61
CA ARG A 193 -0.81 -9.41 16.19
C ARG A 193 -0.86 -7.90 15.95
N ASN A 194 -1.62 -7.18 16.76
CA ASN A 194 -1.71 -5.72 16.64
C ASN A 194 -0.37 -5.05 16.93
N SER A 195 0.39 -5.54 17.91
CA SER A 195 1.75 -5.06 18.17
C SER A 195 2.68 -5.26 16.98
N LEU A 196 2.60 -6.41 16.29
CA LEU A 196 3.38 -6.66 15.06
C LEU A 196 2.97 -5.72 13.93
N TYR A 197 1.68 -5.47 13.73
CA TYR A 197 1.22 -4.50 12.72
C TYR A 197 1.72 -3.08 13.02
N VAL A 198 1.66 -2.65 14.29
CA VAL A 198 2.18 -1.34 14.69
C VAL A 198 3.70 -1.28 14.50
N LEU A 199 4.43 -2.32 14.91
CA LEU A 199 5.87 -2.39 14.70
C LEU A 199 6.23 -2.29 13.22
N HIS A 200 5.56 -3.04 12.35
CA HIS A 200 5.78 -3.00 10.91
C HIS A 200 5.49 -1.62 10.33
N ALA A 201 4.36 -1.00 10.71
CA ALA A 201 4.00 0.34 10.24
C ALA A 201 5.04 1.40 10.67
N VAL A 202 5.51 1.33 11.91
CA VAL A 202 6.55 2.23 12.44
C VAL A 202 7.89 1.98 11.74
N ASP A 203 8.27 0.73 11.51
CA ASP A 203 9.51 0.37 10.82
C ASP A 203 9.51 0.88 9.37
N VAL A 204 8.45 0.60 8.60
CA VAL A 204 8.26 1.12 7.24
C VAL A 204 8.32 2.64 7.24
N ARG A 205 7.60 3.32 8.14
CA ARG A 205 7.63 4.78 8.20
C ARG A 205 9.01 5.32 8.55
N SER A 206 9.77 4.63 9.42
CA SER A 206 11.12 5.03 9.82
C SER A 206 12.11 5.00 8.64
N ASN A 207 11.95 4.03 7.75
CA ASN A 207 12.72 3.91 6.50
C ASN A 207 12.33 4.98 5.47
N LEU A 208 11.09 5.49 5.55
CA LEU A 208 10.57 6.54 4.66
C LEU A 208 10.72 7.97 5.19
N LEU A 209 11.29 8.20 6.38
CA LEU A 209 11.40 9.54 6.96
C LEU A 209 12.15 10.53 6.04
N ARG A 210 13.25 10.09 5.42
CA ARG A 210 14.06 10.94 4.52
C ARG A 210 13.36 11.22 3.20
N VAL A 211 12.70 10.21 2.63
CA VAL A 211 11.94 10.38 1.38
C VAL A 211 10.76 11.32 1.63
N GLY A 212 10.07 11.15 2.76
CA GLY A 212 8.97 12.00 3.16
C GLY A 212 9.37 13.48 3.27
N SER A 213 10.49 13.80 3.91
CA SER A 213 10.93 15.20 4.03
C SER A 213 11.26 15.82 2.67
N VAL A 214 11.88 15.06 1.77
CA VAL A 214 12.17 15.54 0.41
C VAL A 214 10.87 15.84 -0.36
N ILE A 215 9.86 14.97 -0.25
CA ILE A 215 8.56 15.22 -0.89
C ILE A 215 7.86 16.43 -0.26
N ASP A 216 7.86 16.52 1.07
CA ASP A 216 7.25 17.63 1.81
C ASP A 216 7.88 18.99 1.42
N GLU A 217 9.17 19.03 1.09
CA GLU A 217 9.91 20.24 0.72
C GLU A 217 9.83 20.56 -0.79
N ALA A 218 9.84 19.54 -1.65
CA ALA A 218 9.98 19.72 -3.10
C ALA A 218 8.64 19.72 -3.86
N ALA A 219 7.58 19.09 -3.34
CA ALA A 219 6.33 18.93 -4.07
C ALA A 219 5.39 20.12 -3.85
N LEU A 220 5.10 20.87 -4.92
CA LEU A 220 4.09 21.94 -4.91
C LEU A 220 2.67 21.41 -4.62
N ASP A 221 2.33 20.25 -5.20
CA ASP A 221 1.12 19.49 -4.90
C ASP A 221 1.48 18.04 -4.57
N LYS A 222 1.70 17.79 -3.28
CA LYS A 222 2.07 16.47 -2.76
C LYS A 222 1.08 15.38 -3.11
N TYR A 223 -0.22 15.68 -3.16
CA TYR A 223 -1.24 14.71 -3.54
C TYR A 223 -1.05 14.25 -4.98
N SER A 224 -0.99 15.19 -5.94
CA SER A 224 -0.83 14.86 -7.35
C SER A 224 0.48 14.14 -7.63
N PHE A 225 1.58 14.57 -6.98
CA PHE A 225 2.88 13.90 -7.06
C PHE A 225 2.80 12.45 -6.59
N THR A 226 2.21 12.21 -5.41
CA THR A 226 2.08 10.87 -4.82
C THR A 226 1.21 9.96 -5.67
N ARG A 227 0.09 10.49 -6.21
CA ARG A 227 -0.80 9.77 -7.11
C ARG A 227 -0.07 9.31 -8.37
N GLU A 228 0.62 10.21 -9.06
CA GLU A 228 1.32 9.87 -10.30
C GLU A 228 2.45 8.87 -10.04
N ALA A 229 3.24 9.09 -9.00
CA ALA A 229 4.31 8.17 -8.61
C ALA A 229 3.77 6.76 -8.30
N HIS A 230 2.64 6.66 -7.58
CA HIS A 230 1.99 5.39 -7.31
C HIS A 230 1.50 4.71 -8.60
N LEU A 231 0.75 5.42 -9.45
CA LEU A 231 0.21 4.86 -10.68
C LEU A 231 1.30 4.46 -11.69
N GLN A 232 2.38 5.23 -11.77
CA GLN A 232 3.53 4.89 -12.60
C GLN A 232 4.21 3.62 -12.07
N ARG A 233 4.48 3.55 -10.77
CA ARG A 233 5.09 2.39 -10.13
C ARG A 233 4.25 1.12 -10.30
N ARG A 234 2.93 1.18 -10.03
CA ARG A 234 2.04 0.02 -10.19
C ARG A 234 1.98 -0.49 -11.63
N ARG A 235 2.02 0.41 -12.62
CA ARG A 235 2.11 0.00 -14.03
C ARG A 235 3.41 -0.74 -14.32
N ALA A 236 4.53 -0.24 -13.82
CA ALA A 236 5.83 -0.88 -14.00
C ALA A 236 5.90 -2.27 -13.34
N GLU A 237 5.37 -2.44 -12.13
CA GLU A 237 5.36 -3.73 -11.42
C GLU A 237 4.55 -4.82 -12.16
N ILE A 238 3.44 -4.43 -12.81
CA ILE A 238 2.52 -5.37 -13.48
C ILE A 238 2.99 -5.73 -14.88
N PHE A 239 3.45 -4.72 -15.63
CA PHE A 239 3.77 -4.88 -17.04
C PHE A 239 5.26 -5.02 -17.34
N GLU A 240 6.11 -5.06 -16.30
CA GLU A 240 7.57 -5.29 -16.31
C GLU A 240 8.21 -4.75 -17.60
N SER A 241 8.75 -3.53 -17.54
CA SER A 241 9.33 -2.82 -18.68
C SER A 241 10.01 -3.80 -19.64
N LYS A 242 9.38 -4.01 -20.81
CA LYS A 242 9.85 -4.86 -21.91
C LYS A 242 11.19 -4.34 -22.43
N GLU A 243 12.24 -4.52 -21.66
CA GLU A 243 13.59 -4.09 -22.02
C GLU A 243 14.53 -5.29 -22.18
N SER A 244 14.03 -6.52 -21.94
CA SER A 244 14.77 -7.77 -22.21
C SER A 244 14.40 -8.47 -23.53
N ASP A 245 13.33 -8.08 -24.22
CA ASP A 245 13.00 -8.63 -25.54
C ASP A 245 12.82 -7.46 -26.52
N GLY A 246 13.74 -7.35 -27.48
CA GLY A 246 13.82 -6.28 -28.49
C GLY A 246 12.66 -6.25 -29.48
N GLU A 247 11.44 -6.05 -29.00
CA GLU A 247 10.26 -5.80 -29.82
C GLU A 247 9.59 -4.52 -29.32
N GLU A 248 9.90 -3.41 -29.98
CA GLU A 248 9.20 -2.14 -29.78
C GLU A 248 7.68 -2.37 -29.92
N PRO A 249 6.85 -1.97 -28.93
CA PRO A 249 5.41 -2.00 -29.10
C PRO A 249 5.03 -0.95 -30.14
N LYS A 250 4.52 -1.39 -31.29
CA LYS A 250 3.87 -0.50 -32.26
C LYS A 250 2.80 0.31 -31.55
N ALA A 251 2.99 1.63 -31.55
CA ALA A 251 2.05 2.60 -31.03
C ALA A 251 0.75 2.52 -31.84
N ASP A 252 -0.32 1.99 -31.26
CA ASP A 252 -1.65 2.23 -31.77
C ASP A 252 -2.08 3.61 -31.30
N GLY A 253 -2.31 4.49 -32.26
CA GLY A 253 -2.30 5.93 -32.07
C GLY A 253 -3.54 6.43 -31.36
N THR A 254 -3.45 6.71 -30.06
CA THR A 254 -4.20 7.81 -29.42
C THR A 254 -3.56 8.20 -28.08
N ALA A 255 -2.65 9.17 -28.08
CA ALA A 255 -2.51 10.14 -26.98
C ALA A 255 -1.40 11.16 -27.30
N ALA A 256 -1.69 12.40 -26.91
CA ALA A 256 -0.90 13.60 -27.08
C ALA A 256 0.57 13.46 -26.65
N THR A 257 1.43 14.10 -27.45
CA THR A 257 2.87 14.40 -27.28
C THR A 257 3.38 14.52 -25.84
N PRO A 258 4.49 13.84 -25.49
CA PRO A 258 5.31 14.18 -24.34
C PRO A 258 6.46 15.10 -24.79
N ASN A 259 6.47 16.35 -24.31
CA ASN A 259 7.68 17.18 -24.34
C ASN A 259 7.82 17.89 -22.99
N ALA A 260 8.51 17.22 -22.07
CA ALA A 260 9.34 17.84 -21.03
C ALA A 260 10.28 16.76 -20.48
N PRO A 261 11.62 16.92 -20.59
CA PRO A 261 12.54 16.03 -19.89
C PRO A 261 12.40 16.22 -18.37
N PRO A 262 12.59 15.16 -17.56
CA PRO A 262 12.60 15.28 -16.10
C PRO A 262 13.72 16.24 -15.65
N PRO A 263 13.53 17.03 -14.58
CA PRO A 263 14.57 17.89 -14.06
C PRO A 263 15.77 17.05 -13.63
N ALA A 264 16.95 17.39 -14.16
CA ALA A 264 18.21 16.74 -13.84
C ALA A 264 18.46 16.79 -12.32
N ALA A 265 18.76 15.62 -11.74
CA ALA A 265 19.25 15.53 -10.37
C ALA A 265 20.55 16.34 -10.23
N PRO A 266 20.77 17.07 -9.12
CA PRO A 266 22.02 17.79 -8.92
C PRO A 266 23.18 16.79 -8.85
N ALA A 267 24.16 16.99 -9.72
CA ALA A 267 25.38 16.19 -9.79
C ALA A 267 26.11 16.22 -8.44
N ALA A 268 26.48 15.04 -7.96
CA ALA A 268 27.35 14.87 -6.80
C ALA A 268 28.71 15.53 -7.08
N SER A 269 29.03 16.59 -6.34
CA SER A 269 30.37 17.16 -6.29
C SER A 269 31.32 16.16 -5.63
N GLN A 270 32.27 15.64 -6.40
CA GLN A 270 33.37 14.81 -5.93
C GLN A 270 34.25 15.60 -4.94
N PRO A 271 34.73 15.00 -3.84
CA PRO A 271 35.70 15.66 -2.97
C PRO A 271 37.08 15.71 -3.64
N ALA A 272 37.65 16.91 -3.69
CA ALA A 272 38.98 17.18 -4.20
C ALA A 272 40.05 16.40 -3.42
N SER A 273 41.00 15.83 -4.16
CA SER A 273 42.22 15.22 -3.66
C SER A 273 43.09 16.25 -2.93
N ALA A 274 43.53 15.92 -1.71
CA ALA A 274 44.52 16.69 -0.96
C ALA A 274 45.92 16.51 -1.57
N PRO A 275 46.77 17.55 -1.65
CA PRO A 275 48.16 17.39 -2.03
C PRO A 275 49.01 16.94 -0.83
N ALA A 276 49.94 16.04 -1.11
CA ALA A 276 50.95 15.55 -0.18
C ALA A 276 51.88 16.67 0.32
N ARG A 277 52.17 16.65 1.62
CA ARG A 277 53.43 17.09 2.23
C ARG A 277 53.73 16.21 3.44
#